data_AF-A0A225VIW6-F1
#
_entry.id   AF-A0A225VIW6-F1
#
_cell.length_a   1.000
_cell.length_b   1.000
_cell.length_c   1.000
_cell.angle_alpha   90.00
_cell.angle_beta   90.00
_cell.angle_gamma   90.00
#
_symmetry.space_group_name_H-M   'P 1'
#
loop_
_entity.id
_entity.type
_entity.pdbx_description
1 polymer ?
#
loop_
_entity_poly.entity_id
_entity_poly.type
_entity_poly.pdbx_seq_one_letter_code
_entity_poly.pdbx_strand_id
1 'polypeptide(L)'
;MRSRHHSVLLFLAVLMLCHSDLLVSCSIHKVHEKVTGCKMTERMFADGHGPWGSSERSSVHVDATVRPLKDDEVQDTITVRRLRDYFDFGVVLAAYSTDAALAAGFDDRSACSWNFSNSSNVEGELQGEFYPIESDQTLQVNTTFYPRQGGLQTALLVPCWKQKSAAFGYPVSADTFVAYPMMDPLLYVDAAFAFKNPYGYLPGLLYGLFPFK
;
A
#
# COMPACT_ATOMS: atom_id res chain seq x y z
N MET A 1 -19.93 -54.20 6.90
CA MET A 1 -18.81 -53.35 7.40
C MET A 1 -18.23 -52.38 6.35
N ARG A 2 -18.99 -51.92 5.34
CA ARG A 2 -18.45 -51.04 4.26
C ARG A 2 -18.83 -49.56 4.40
N SER A 3 -19.89 -49.25 5.15
CA SER A 3 -20.45 -47.89 5.31
C SER A 3 -19.65 -46.99 6.26
N ARG A 4 -19.00 -47.55 7.30
CA ARG A 4 -18.27 -46.78 8.32
C ARG A 4 -17.02 -46.07 7.76
N HIS A 5 -16.34 -46.66 6.79
CA HIS A 5 -15.16 -46.07 6.16
C HIS A 5 -15.50 -44.91 5.23
N HIS A 6 -16.65 -44.95 4.55
CA HIS A 6 -17.09 -43.87 3.68
C HIS A 6 -17.50 -42.64 4.48
N SER A 7 -18.18 -42.81 5.62
CA SER A 7 -18.52 -41.68 6.50
C SER A 7 -17.28 -40.99 7.09
N VAL A 8 -16.22 -41.75 7.44
CA VAL A 8 -14.96 -41.18 7.96
C VAL A 8 -14.20 -40.43 6.86
N LEU A 9 -14.14 -40.96 5.64
CA LEU A 9 -13.52 -40.28 4.50
C LEU A 9 -14.26 -38.99 4.13
N LEU A 10 -15.60 -39.01 4.17
CA LEU A 10 -16.42 -37.84 3.87
C LEU A 10 -16.30 -36.77 4.96
N PHE A 11 -16.19 -37.18 6.23
CA PHE A 11 -15.94 -36.28 7.35
C PHE A 11 -14.54 -35.65 7.28
N LEU A 12 -13.52 -36.43 6.89
CA LEU A 12 -12.16 -35.91 6.64
C LEU A 12 -12.13 -34.97 5.44
N ALA A 13 -12.85 -35.27 4.35
CA ALA A 13 -12.95 -34.40 3.19
C ALA A 13 -13.64 -33.07 3.54
N VAL A 14 -14.71 -33.11 4.33
CA VAL A 14 -15.40 -31.91 4.84
C VAL A 14 -14.51 -31.12 5.80
N LEU A 15 -13.77 -31.78 6.69
CA LEU A 15 -12.79 -31.11 7.56
C LEU A 15 -11.66 -30.42 6.78
N MET A 16 -11.17 -31.05 5.71
CA MET A 16 -10.14 -30.47 4.83
C MET A 16 -10.69 -29.30 3.99
N LEU A 17 -11.95 -29.39 3.53
CA LEU A 17 -12.65 -28.30 2.84
C LEU A 17 -13.01 -27.14 3.76
N CYS A 18 -13.31 -27.41 5.04
CA CYS A 18 -13.49 -26.36 6.04
C CYS A 18 -12.16 -25.76 6.52
N HIS A 19 -11.03 -26.46 6.32
CA HIS A 19 -9.70 -25.95 6.68
C HIS A 19 -9.18 -24.90 5.71
N SER A 20 -9.54 -24.95 4.41
CA SER A 20 -9.09 -23.98 3.41
C SER A 20 -9.58 -22.55 3.72
N ASP A 21 -10.77 -22.39 4.29
CA ASP A 21 -11.28 -21.06 4.67
C ASP A 21 -10.65 -20.54 5.98
N LEU A 22 -10.18 -21.42 6.86
CA LEU A 22 -9.53 -21.08 8.13
C LEU A 22 -8.04 -20.69 7.99
N LEU A 23 -7.46 -20.92 6.81
CA LEU A 23 -6.05 -20.67 6.54
C LEU A 23 -5.82 -19.38 5.76
N VAL A 24 -6.80 -18.53 5.51
CA VAL A 24 -6.51 -17.22 4.89
C VAL A 24 -6.04 -16.26 5.97
N SER A 25 -4.77 -15.84 5.92
CA SER A 25 -4.26 -14.74 6.74
C SER A 25 -4.46 -13.44 5.97
N CYS A 26 -5.29 -12.55 6.51
CA CYS A 26 -5.45 -11.20 5.98
C CYS A 26 -5.08 -10.22 7.09
N SER A 27 -4.05 -9.38 6.88
CA SER A 27 -3.82 -8.23 7.74
C SER A 27 -4.44 -6.99 7.11
N ILE A 28 -5.23 -6.25 7.89
CA ILE A 28 -5.93 -5.06 7.43
C ILE A 28 -5.48 -3.90 8.32
N HIS A 29 -4.78 -2.95 7.73
CA HIS A 29 -4.34 -1.72 8.38
C HIS A 29 -5.32 -0.62 8.03
N LYS A 30 -5.97 -0.04 9.05
CA LYS A 30 -6.93 1.06 8.87
C LYS A 30 -6.32 2.36 9.34
N VAL A 31 -6.49 3.41 8.55
CA VAL A 31 -6.09 4.79 8.86
C VAL A 31 -7.33 5.65 8.78
N HIS A 32 -7.61 6.41 9.83
CA HIS A 32 -8.76 7.34 9.90
C HIS A 32 -8.36 8.62 10.63
N GLU A 33 -7.28 9.25 10.15
CA GLU A 33 -6.61 10.33 10.86
C GLU A 33 -5.99 11.37 9.92
N LYS A 34 -5.53 12.48 10.51
CA LYS A 34 -4.72 13.50 9.84
C LYS A 34 -3.28 12.98 9.77
N VAL A 35 -2.77 12.71 8.57
CA VAL A 35 -1.48 12.04 8.40
C VAL A 35 -0.53 12.83 7.49
N THR A 36 0.77 12.68 7.75
CA THR A 36 1.87 13.20 6.91
C THR A 36 2.42 12.15 5.94
N GLY A 37 1.77 10.98 5.90
CA GLY A 37 2.11 9.83 5.08
C GLY A 37 1.76 8.52 5.79
N CYS A 38 1.55 7.45 5.03
CA CYS A 38 1.30 6.10 5.53
C CYS A 38 2.23 5.13 4.80
N LYS A 39 2.90 4.26 5.55
CA LYS A 39 3.69 3.15 5.01
C LYS A 39 3.37 1.90 5.80
N MET A 40 2.81 0.91 5.13
CA MET A 40 2.50 -0.38 5.71
C MET A 40 3.30 -1.45 4.98
N THR A 41 3.94 -2.34 5.73
CA THR A 41 4.80 -3.38 5.18
C THR A 41 4.45 -4.71 5.80
N GLU A 42 4.26 -5.72 4.97
CA GLU A 42 3.94 -7.08 5.40
C GLU A 42 4.76 -8.10 4.62
N ARG A 43 4.99 -9.26 5.25
CA ARG A 43 5.67 -10.37 4.59
C ARG A 43 4.65 -11.26 3.88
N MET A 44 4.79 -11.41 2.57
CA MET A 44 3.85 -12.16 1.73
C MET A 44 4.56 -13.13 0.79
N PHE A 45 3.83 -14.17 0.38
CA PHE A 45 4.23 -15.01 -0.74
C PHE A 45 3.95 -14.30 -2.07
N ALA A 46 4.64 -14.75 -3.13
CA ALA A 46 4.29 -14.34 -4.48
C ALA A 46 2.90 -14.87 -4.86
N ASP A 47 2.20 -14.13 -5.71
CA ASP A 47 0.93 -14.51 -6.30
C ASP A 47 1.10 -15.83 -7.07
N GLY A 48 0.25 -16.81 -6.75
CA GLY A 48 0.32 -18.15 -7.33
C GLY A 48 1.50 -19.02 -6.87
N HIS A 49 2.30 -18.56 -5.89
CA HIS A 49 3.52 -19.25 -5.43
C HIS A 49 3.54 -19.34 -3.90
N GLY A 50 2.63 -20.14 -3.36
CA GLY A 50 2.51 -20.41 -1.94
C GLY A 50 3.40 -21.54 -1.43
N PRO A 51 3.35 -21.80 -0.11
CA PRO A 51 4.08 -22.89 0.50
C PRO A 51 3.65 -24.23 -0.12
N TRP A 52 4.63 -25.11 -0.33
CA TRP A 52 4.42 -26.46 -0.88
C TRP A 52 3.83 -26.47 -2.30
N GLY A 53 4.04 -25.41 -3.08
CA GLY A 53 3.58 -25.31 -4.47
C GLY A 53 2.08 -25.02 -4.64
N SER A 54 1.40 -24.53 -3.61
CA SER A 54 0.00 -24.09 -3.73
C SER A 54 -0.12 -22.82 -4.58
N SER A 55 -1.11 -22.74 -5.47
CA SER A 55 -1.24 -21.67 -6.48
C SER A 55 -2.34 -20.64 -6.21
N GLU A 56 -2.69 -20.41 -4.94
CA GLU A 56 -3.69 -19.39 -4.59
C GLU A 56 -3.20 -17.96 -4.82
N ARG A 57 -4.13 -16.98 -4.78
CA ARG A 57 -3.78 -15.58 -5.06
C ARG A 57 -3.40 -14.78 -3.83
N SER A 58 -2.20 -14.21 -3.86
CA SER A 58 -1.72 -13.23 -2.87
C SER A 58 -1.95 -11.83 -3.41
N SER A 59 -2.43 -10.90 -2.58
CA SER A 59 -2.74 -9.55 -3.07
C SER A 59 -2.66 -8.49 -1.99
N VAL A 60 -2.21 -7.30 -2.36
CA VAL A 60 -2.31 -6.07 -1.56
C VAL A 60 -3.42 -5.22 -2.15
N HIS A 61 -4.51 -5.07 -1.41
CA HIS A 61 -5.62 -4.21 -1.78
C HIS A 61 -5.55 -2.91 -1.00
N VAL A 62 -5.71 -1.79 -1.68
CA VAL A 62 -5.74 -0.47 -1.07
C VAL A 62 -7.01 0.23 -1.49
N ASP A 63 -7.80 0.60 -0.49
CA ASP A 63 -8.97 1.46 -0.64
C ASP A 63 -8.73 2.71 0.19
N ALA A 64 -8.63 3.86 -0.44
CA ALA A 64 -8.23 5.11 0.20
C ALA A 64 -9.08 6.27 -0.29
N THR A 65 -9.63 7.02 0.67
CA THR A 65 -10.24 8.32 0.47
C THR A 65 -9.34 9.38 1.09
N VAL A 66 -8.86 10.30 0.26
CA VAL A 66 -7.95 11.37 0.67
C VAL A 66 -8.57 12.71 0.36
N ARG A 67 -8.52 13.64 1.32
CA ARG A 67 -8.95 15.02 1.10
C ARG A 67 -8.01 16.00 1.79
N PRO A 68 -7.87 17.23 1.28
CA PRO A 68 -7.30 18.31 2.04
C PRO A 68 -8.07 18.54 3.35
N LEU A 69 -7.34 18.93 4.40
CA LEU A 69 -7.96 19.46 5.61
C LEU A 69 -8.64 20.80 5.32
N LYS A 70 -9.74 21.05 6.03
CA LYS A 70 -10.43 22.34 6.02
C LYS A 70 -9.71 23.33 6.92
N ASP A 71 -9.96 24.62 6.72
CA ASP A 71 -9.33 25.69 7.49
C ASP A 71 -9.58 25.58 9.00
N ASP A 72 -10.75 25.07 9.41
CA ASP A 72 -11.13 24.82 10.80
C ASP A 72 -10.51 23.54 11.41
N GLU A 73 -9.94 22.67 10.58
CA GLU A 73 -9.31 21.42 11.02
C GLU A 73 -7.81 21.57 11.29
N VAL A 74 -7.19 22.71 10.99
CA VAL A 74 -5.74 22.93 11.13
C VAL A 74 -5.44 23.81 12.33
N GLN A 75 -4.41 23.46 13.11
CA GLN A 75 -4.00 24.26 14.27
C GLN A 75 -3.35 25.59 13.84
N ASP A 76 -3.57 26.62 14.67
CA ASP A 76 -3.53 28.08 14.44
C ASP A 76 -2.33 28.74 13.70
N THR A 77 -1.30 28.01 13.24
CA THR A 77 -0.10 28.65 12.68
C THR A 77 -0.05 28.72 11.16
N ILE A 78 -0.62 27.76 10.42
CA ILE A 78 -0.62 27.77 8.95
C ILE A 78 -1.93 27.21 8.40
N THR A 79 -2.93 28.06 8.19
CA THR A 79 -4.19 27.67 7.53
C THR A 79 -3.92 27.05 6.15
N VAL A 80 -4.58 25.93 5.82
CA VAL A 80 -4.45 25.22 4.52
C VAL A 80 -4.66 26.17 3.34
N ARG A 81 -5.57 27.13 3.48
CA ARG A 81 -5.76 28.20 2.50
C ARG A 81 -4.47 28.96 2.14
N ARG A 82 -3.63 29.31 3.12
CA ARG A 82 -2.34 29.97 2.86
C ARG A 82 -1.37 29.04 2.17
N LEU A 83 -1.34 27.76 2.52
CA LEU A 83 -0.45 26.80 1.86
C LEU A 83 -0.82 26.60 0.39
N ARG A 84 -2.11 26.61 0.03
CA ARG A 84 -2.57 26.59 -1.36
C ARG A 84 -2.09 27.79 -2.17
N ASP A 85 -1.85 28.94 -1.54
CA ASP A 85 -1.32 30.11 -2.25
C ASP A 85 0.16 29.93 -2.64
N TYR A 86 0.90 29.11 -1.89
CA TYR A 86 2.34 28.89 -2.09
C TYR A 86 2.67 27.57 -2.78
N PHE A 87 1.81 26.55 -2.67
CA PHE A 87 2.11 25.18 -3.09
C PHE A 87 0.99 24.54 -3.91
N ASP A 88 1.39 23.66 -4.82
CA ASP A 88 0.56 22.61 -5.40
C ASP A 88 0.74 21.32 -4.57
N PHE A 89 -0.35 20.56 -4.44
CA PHE A 89 -0.37 19.30 -3.69
C PHE A 89 -0.67 18.12 -4.60
N GLY A 90 -0.10 16.98 -4.24
CA GLY A 90 -0.50 15.70 -4.78
C GLY A 90 -0.28 14.60 -3.76
N VAL A 91 -0.69 13.39 -4.11
CA VAL A 91 -0.43 12.19 -3.32
C VAL A 91 0.07 11.11 -4.26
N VAL A 92 1.11 10.41 -3.85
CA VAL A 92 1.49 9.15 -4.47
C VAL A 92 0.90 8.01 -3.67
N LEU A 93 0.24 7.10 -4.37
CA LEU A 93 -0.07 5.77 -3.87
C LEU A 93 0.77 4.76 -4.63
N ALA A 94 1.54 3.94 -3.91
CA ALA A 94 2.36 2.88 -4.49
C ALA A 94 2.24 1.60 -3.68
N ALA A 95 2.28 0.46 -4.37
CA ALA A 95 2.40 -0.88 -3.80
C ALA A 95 3.55 -1.61 -4.51
N TYR A 96 4.45 -2.22 -3.74
CA TYR A 96 5.67 -2.77 -4.29
C TYR A 96 6.29 -3.87 -3.44
N SER A 97 7.03 -4.77 -4.11
CA SER A 97 7.97 -5.68 -3.47
C SER A 97 9.24 -4.91 -3.12
N THR A 98 9.59 -4.84 -1.83
CA THR A 98 10.64 -3.96 -1.30
C THR A 98 11.99 -4.17 -1.99
N ASP A 99 12.40 -5.43 -2.16
CA ASP A 99 13.69 -5.76 -2.78
C ASP A 99 13.72 -5.40 -4.27
N ALA A 100 12.62 -5.64 -4.99
CA ALA A 100 12.51 -5.30 -6.41
C ALA A 100 12.48 -3.79 -6.64
N ALA A 101 11.74 -3.05 -5.80
CA ALA A 101 11.70 -1.60 -5.83
C ALA A 101 13.09 -0.98 -5.59
N LEU A 102 13.82 -1.46 -4.57
CA LEU A 102 15.18 -1.01 -4.29
C LEU A 102 16.14 -1.33 -5.45
N ALA A 103 16.02 -2.51 -6.06
CA ALA A 103 16.83 -2.90 -7.22
C ALA A 103 16.56 -2.01 -8.45
N ALA A 104 15.32 -1.53 -8.61
CA ALA A 104 14.94 -0.56 -9.63
C ALA A 104 15.37 0.88 -9.29
N GLY A 105 15.86 1.13 -8.08
CA GLY A 105 16.23 2.47 -7.59
C GLY A 105 15.08 3.28 -7.01
N PHE A 106 13.93 2.66 -6.76
CA PHE A 106 12.80 3.28 -6.08
C PHE A 106 13.03 3.31 -4.57
N ASP A 107 12.85 4.48 -3.97
CA ASP A 107 12.80 4.67 -2.53
C ASP A 107 11.63 5.59 -2.13
N ASP A 108 11.24 5.58 -0.85
CA ASP A 108 10.08 6.36 -0.39
C ASP A 108 10.27 7.88 -0.59
N ARG A 109 11.51 8.38 -0.66
CA ARG A 109 11.81 9.82 -0.79
C ARG A 109 11.68 10.29 -2.24
N SER A 110 11.97 9.40 -3.18
CA SER A 110 11.86 9.62 -4.62
C SER A 110 10.45 9.42 -5.14
N ALA A 111 9.53 8.84 -4.34
CA ALA A 111 8.14 8.54 -4.71
C ALA A 111 7.44 9.69 -5.45
N CYS A 112 7.49 10.92 -4.93
CA CYS A 112 6.83 12.09 -5.54
C CYS A 112 7.44 12.56 -6.87
N SER A 113 8.70 12.21 -7.12
CA SER A 113 9.42 12.51 -8.36
C SER A 113 9.51 11.30 -9.29
N TRP A 114 8.99 10.15 -8.85
CA TRP A 114 9.12 8.90 -9.57
C TRP A 114 8.22 8.89 -10.79
N ASN A 115 8.77 8.42 -11.91
CA ASN A 115 7.99 8.26 -13.12
C ASN A 115 7.31 6.89 -13.15
N PHE A 116 6.06 6.85 -12.68
CA PHE A 116 5.20 5.66 -12.74
C PHE A 116 4.67 5.34 -14.15
N SER A 117 4.86 6.22 -15.14
CA SER A 117 4.42 5.96 -16.52
C SER A 117 5.46 5.21 -17.37
N ASN A 118 6.69 5.04 -16.86
CA ASN A 118 7.79 4.44 -17.61
C ASN A 118 7.98 2.95 -17.29
N SER A 119 8.90 2.29 -18.01
CA SER A 119 9.28 0.87 -17.86
C SER A 119 9.78 0.43 -16.46
N SER A 120 9.79 1.33 -15.48
CA SER A 120 10.09 1.09 -14.06
C SER A 120 8.94 0.41 -13.31
N ASN A 121 7.70 0.53 -13.80
CA ASN A 121 6.55 -0.19 -13.24
C ASN A 121 6.46 -1.59 -13.84
N VAL A 122 7.28 -2.51 -13.33
CA VAL A 122 7.14 -3.93 -13.65
C VAL A 122 5.96 -4.47 -12.85
N GLU A 123 4.97 -5.02 -13.55
CA GLU A 123 3.78 -5.58 -12.94
C GLU A 123 4.15 -6.61 -11.86
N GLY A 124 3.58 -6.41 -10.67
CA GLY A 124 3.83 -7.24 -9.49
C GLY A 124 5.17 -7.00 -8.79
N GLU A 125 5.98 -6.04 -9.23
CA GLU A 125 7.19 -5.61 -8.54
C GLU A 125 7.03 -4.19 -7.98
N LEU A 126 6.56 -3.26 -8.79
CA LEU A 126 6.26 -1.87 -8.41
C LEU A 126 5.07 -1.38 -9.23
N GLN A 127 4.02 -0.95 -8.53
CA GLN A 127 2.88 -0.27 -9.11
C GLN A 127 2.61 0.97 -8.30
N GLY A 128 2.38 2.10 -8.96
CA GLY A 128 1.96 3.31 -8.28
C GLY A 128 1.45 4.34 -9.25
N GLU A 129 0.85 5.38 -8.69
CA GLU A 129 0.30 6.49 -9.45
C GLU A 129 0.41 7.78 -8.62
N PHE A 130 0.61 8.89 -9.33
CA PHE A 130 0.59 10.22 -8.76
C PHE A 130 -0.76 10.87 -9.04
N TYR A 131 -1.41 11.33 -7.98
CA TYR A 131 -2.69 12.02 -8.05
C TYR A 131 -2.50 13.48 -7.64
N PRO A 132 -2.63 14.46 -8.56
CA PRO A 132 -2.71 15.86 -8.16
C PRO A 132 -4.00 16.07 -7.35
N ILE A 133 -3.91 16.84 -6.26
CA ILE A 133 -5.07 17.16 -5.42
C ILE A 133 -5.40 18.63 -5.58
N GLU A 134 -6.56 18.90 -6.18
CA GLU A 134 -7.10 20.25 -6.28
C GLU A 134 -7.76 20.70 -4.98
N SER A 135 -7.95 22.01 -4.87
CA SER A 135 -8.67 22.65 -3.78
C SER A 135 -10.07 22.06 -3.67
N ASP A 136 -10.34 21.32 -2.58
CA ASP A 136 -11.66 20.80 -2.18
C ASP A 136 -12.11 19.53 -2.90
N GLN A 137 -11.20 18.92 -3.67
CA GLN A 137 -11.43 17.61 -4.24
C GLN A 137 -11.18 16.51 -3.19
N THR A 138 -12.13 15.57 -3.11
CA THR A 138 -11.89 14.29 -2.45
C THR A 138 -11.39 13.31 -3.50
N LEU A 139 -10.21 12.77 -3.28
CA LEU A 139 -9.62 11.72 -4.09
C LEU A 139 -10.05 10.37 -3.54
N GLN A 140 -10.62 9.52 -4.39
CA GLN A 140 -10.89 8.12 -4.07
C GLN A 140 -9.97 7.26 -4.93
N VAL A 141 -9.24 6.36 -4.28
CA VAL A 141 -8.32 5.44 -4.92
C VAL A 141 -8.65 4.03 -4.47
N ASN A 142 -8.88 3.15 -5.44
CA ASN A 142 -9.05 1.74 -5.20
C ASN A 142 -8.13 0.97 -6.15
N THR A 143 -7.13 0.29 -5.59
CA THR A 143 -6.14 -0.45 -6.38
C THR A 143 -5.81 -1.78 -5.74
N THR A 144 -5.42 -2.73 -6.57
CA THR A 144 -4.98 -4.06 -6.14
C THR A 144 -3.67 -4.41 -6.82
N PHE A 145 -2.68 -4.76 -6.01
CA PHE A 145 -1.35 -5.18 -6.42
C PHE A 145 -1.17 -6.68 -6.14
N TYR A 146 -0.64 -7.40 -7.13
CA TYR A 146 -0.36 -8.83 -7.03
C TYR A 146 1.15 -9.06 -7.02
N PRO A 147 1.77 -9.41 -5.88
CA PRO A 147 3.22 -9.50 -5.77
C PRO A 147 3.76 -10.65 -6.63
N ARG A 148 4.70 -10.36 -7.54
CA ARG A 148 5.35 -11.39 -8.37
C ARG A 148 6.44 -12.14 -7.64
N GLN A 149 7.03 -11.50 -6.63
CA GLN A 149 8.10 -12.05 -5.81
C GLN A 149 7.64 -12.08 -4.36
N GLY A 150 7.93 -13.17 -3.65
CA GLY A 150 7.68 -13.26 -2.22
C GLY A 150 8.67 -12.39 -1.44
N GLY A 151 8.28 -11.95 -0.25
CA GLY A 151 9.12 -11.12 0.61
C GLY A 151 8.32 -10.00 1.26
N LEU A 152 8.99 -8.88 1.52
CA LEU A 152 8.35 -7.70 2.10
C LEU A 152 7.61 -6.93 1.02
N GLN A 153 6.29 -6.90 1.11
CA GLN A 153 5.41 -6.08 0.29
C GLN A 153 5.06 -4.83 1.06
N THR A 154 5.15 -3.69 0.40
CA THR A 154 4.91 -2.38 1.01
C THR A 154 3.80 -1.67 0.24
N ALA A 155 2.86 -1.08 0.98
CA ALA A 155 1.93 -0.09 0.47
C ALA A 155 2.30 1.28 1.07
N LEU A 156 2.48 2.27 0.21
CA LEU A 156 2.93 3.62 0.51
C LEU A 156 1.89 4.62 0.02
N LEU A 157 1.45 5.51 0.90
CA LEU A 157 0.67 6.71 0.57
C LEU A 157 1.43 7.90 1.12
N VAL A 158 1.98 8.76 0.23
CA VAL A 158 2.80 9.90 0.66
C VAL A 158 2.30 11.20 0.04
N PRO A 159 2.18 12.29 0.82
CA PRO A 159 1.88 13.60 0.29
C PRO A 159 3.08 14.20 -0.44
N CYS A 160 2.80 14.87 -1.55
CA CYS A 160 3.76 15.46 -2.46
C CYS A 160 3.50 16.96 -2.61
N TRP A 161 4.59 17.70 -2.74
CA TRP A 161 4.58 19.17 -2.68
C TRP A 161 5.40 19.74 -3.82
N LYS A 162 4.90 20.82 -4.41
CA LYS A 162 5.66 21.63 -5.37
C LYS A 162 5.35 23.09 -5.08
N GLN A 163 6.36 23.94 -4.93
CA GLN A 163 6.10 25.38 -4.78
C GLN A 163 5.66 25.98 -6.11
N LYS A 164 4.72 26.93 -6.05
CA LYS A 164 4.26 27.65 -7.25
C LYS A 164 5.29 28.65 -7.77
N SER A 165 6.20 29.10 -6.90
CA SER A 165 7.26 30.04 -7.23
C SER A 165 8.50 29.79 -6.39
N ALA A 166 9.67 29.82 -7.04
CA ALA A 166 10.98 29.76 -6.37
C ALA A 166 11.23 30.97 -5.45
N ALA A 167 10.51 32.07 -5.65
CA ALA A 167 10.65 33.29 -4.85
C ALA A 167 10.15 33.14 -3.40
N PHE A 168 9.39 32.09 -3.09
CA PHE A 168 8.86 31.86 -1.75
C PHE A 168 9.89 31.32 -0.76
N GLY A 169 11.03 30.80 -1.25
CA GLY A 169 12.17 30.43 -0.40
C GLY A 169 11.96 29.20 0.49
N TYR A 170 11.00 28.32 0.16
CA TYR A 170 10.78 27.07 0.87
C TYR A 170 11.74 25.96 0.38
N PRO A 171 12.02 24.94 1.22
CA PRO A 171 12.94 23.85 0.88
C PRO A 171 12.35 22.79 -0.08
N VAL A 172 11.37 23.17 -0.90
CA VAL A 172 10.71 22.28 -1.87
C VAL A 172 10.89 22.83 -3.29
N SER A 173 10.86 21.95 -4.29
CA SER A 173 11.12 22.31 -5.68
C SER A 173 9.96 23.08 -6.31
N ALA A 174 10.27 24.04 -7.20
CA ALA A 174 9.27 24.77 -8.00
C ALA A 174 8.89 24.02 -9.28
N ASP A 175 9.79 23.16 -9.75
CA ASP A 175 9.69 22.50 -11.05
C ASP A 175 9.08 21.10 -10.91
N THR A 176 9.29 20.45 -9.76
CA THR A 176 8.96 19.04 -9.54
C THR A 176 8.31 18.81 -8.19
N PHE A 177 7.44 17.80 -8.12
CA PHE A 177 6.88 17.34 -6.85
C PHE A 177 7.93 16.59 -6.04
N VAL A 178 7.99 16.87 -4.75
CA VAL A 178 8.92 16.24 -3.80
C VAL A 178 8.18 15.74 -2.56
N ALA A 179 8.67 14.66 -1.98
CA ALA A 179 8.23 14.21 -0.67
C ALA A 179 8.96 15.06 0.38
N TYR A 180 8.22 15.90 1.11
CA TYR A 180 8.78 16.74 2.16
C TYR A 180 8.14 16.40 3.51
N PRO A 181 8.94 16.11 4.55
CA PRO A 181 8.42 15.74 5.86
C PRO A 181 7.91 16.98 6.59
N MET A 182 6.63 17.30 6.39
CA MET A 182 5.95 18.35 7.15
C MET A 182 5.70 17.88 8.59
N MET A 183 5.82 18.80 9.54
CA MET A 183 5.47 18.54 10.95
C MET A 183 3.95 18.47 11.15
N ASP A 184 3.20 19.27 10.39
CA ASP A 184 1.74 19.35 10.50
C ASP A 184 1.06 18.57 9.36
N PRO A 185 0.05 17.73 9.66
CA PRO A 185 -0.72 17.05 8.65
C PRO A 185 -1.63 18.03 7.91
N LEU A 186 -1.76 17.82 6.62
CA LEU A 186 -2.56 18.70 5.73
C LEU A 186 -3.58 17.91 4.91
N LEU A 187 -3.53 16.59 5.02
CA LEU A 187 -4.46 15.66 4.43
C LEU A 187 -5.16 14.89 5.55
N TYR A 188 -6.47 14.72 5.36
CA TYR A 188 -7.22 13.72 6.06
C TYR A 188 -7.27 12.46 5.20
N VAL A 189 -6.94 11.32 5.80
CA VAL A 189 -6.92 10.02 5.10
C VAL A 189 -7.83 9.05 5.83
N ASP A 190 -8.78 8.51 5.06
CA ASP A 190 -9.57 7.33 5.44
C ASP A 190 -9.16 6.20 4.50
N ALA A 191 -8.39 5.23 4.98
CA ALA A 191 -7.82 4.19 4.14
C ALA A 191 -7.80 2.82 4.82
N ALA A 192 -7.96 1.78 4.02
CA ALA A 192 -7.77 0.39 4.39
C ALA A 192 -6.74 -0.26 3.46
N PHE A 193 -5.64 -0.75 4.03
CA PHE A 193 -4.60 -1.52 3.35
C PHE A 193 -4.73 -2.98 3.77
N ALA A 194 -5.20 -3.83 2.88
CA ALA A 194 -5.42 -5.24 3.13
C ALA A 194 -4.37 -6.11 2.42
N PHE A 195 -3.57 -6.83 3.21
CA PHE A 195 -2.57 -7.77 2.73
C PHE A 195 -3.14 -9.18 2.88
N LYS A 196 -3.59 -9.74 1.75
CA LYS A 196 -4.16 -11.09 1.71
C LYS A 196 -3.09 -12.10 1.38
N ASN A 197 -2.83 -12.98 2.34
CA ASN A 197 -1.99 -14.17 2.19
C ASN A 197 -2.87 -15.42 2.36
N PRO A 198 -3.27 -16.09 1.28
CA PRO A 198 -4.22 -17.20 1.32
C PRO A 198 -3.70 -18.43 2.07
N TYR A 199 -2.41 -18.50 2.38
CA TYR A 199 -1.75 -19.70 2.91
C TYR A 199 -1.63 -19.70 4.45
N GLY A 200 -2.01 -18.61 5.09
CA GLY A 200 -2.25 -18.59 6.53
C GLY A 200 -1.11 -18.09 7.37
N TYR A 201 -1.41 -17.97 8.66
CA TYR A 201 -0.53 -17.30 9.62
C TYR A 201 0.78 -18.08 9.84
N LEU A 202 0.70 -19.42 9.91
CA LEU A 202 1.86 -20.27 10.22
C LEU A 202 2.90 -20.27 9.08
N PRO A 203 2.55 -20.46 7.78
CA PRO A 203 3.53 -20.28 6.72
C PRO A 203 4.12 -18.88 6.63
N GLY A 204 3.34 -17.84 6.98
CA GLY A 204 3.85 -16.47 7.13
C GLY A 204 4.88 -16.32 8.24
N LEU A 205 4.65 -16.91 9.42
CA LEU A 205 5.61 -16.93 10.54
C LEU A 205 6.89 -17.69 10.23
N LEU A 206 6.77 -18.79 9.49
CA LEU A 206 7.90 -19.63 9.10
C LEU A 206 8.65 -19.07 7.90
N TYR A 207 8.14 -18.01 7.26
CA TYR A 207 8.73 -17.41 6.07
C TYR A 207 10.14 -16.90 6.38
N GLY A 208 11.14 -17.41 5.67
CA GLY A 208 12.56 -17.14 5.89
C GLY A 208 13.28 -18.10 6.85
N LEU A 209 12.54 -18.96 7.57
CA LEU A 209 13.09 -20.09 8.33
C LEU A 209 13.13 -21.37 7.48
N PHE A 210 12.20 -21.52 6.56
CA PHE A 210 12.14 -22.63 5.61
C PHE A 210 12.11 -22.13 4.15
N PRO A 211 12.77 -22.86 3.23
CA PRO A 211 12.65 -22.59 1.80
C PRO A 211 11.30 -23.12 1.32
N PHE A 212 10.26 -22.30 1.42
CA PHE A 212 9.01 -22.54 0.72
C PHE A 212 9.28 -22.29 -0.76
N LYS A 213 9.40 -23.38 -1.52
CA LYS A 213 9.52 -23.36 -2.99
C LYS A 213 8.14 -23.54 -3.62
#